data_AF-A0A518IQV6-F1
#
_entry.id   AF-A0A518IQV6-F1
#
_cell.length_a   1.000
_cell.length_b   1.000
_cell.length_c   1.000
_cell.angle_alpha   90.00
_cell.angle_beta   90.00
_cell.angle_gamma   90.00
#
_symmetry.space_group_name_H-M   'P 1'
#
loop_
_entity.id
_entity.type
_entity.pdbx_description
1 polymer ?
#
loop_
_entity_poly.entity_id
_entity_poly.type
_entity_poly.pdbx_seq_one_letter_code
_entity_poly.pdbx_strand_id
1 'polypeptide(L)'
;MNSSTTLIRQIHPSFVQDGRITSQAFRPTPKDEDMLSTYDGDQIDAKSAWKHYTESLGHVSDGALGVSVSECEALDLKVTSDPESFPEHVLIDFSGHGRKQIEKRAKKLKLHAETRDWLFQP
;
A
#
# COMPACT_ATOMS: atom_id res chain seq x y z
N MET A 1 -10.18 -3.58 11.03
CA MET A 1 -10.42 -3.63 9.58
C MET A 1 -11.54 -4.60 9.25
N ASN A 2 -12.31 -4.30 8.21
CA ASN A 2 -13.33 -5.13 7.59
C ASN A 2 -13.00 -5.29 6.08
N SER A 3 -13.74 -6.12 5.35
CA SER A 3 -13.43 -6.40 3.92
C SER A 3 -13.46 -5.16 3.01
N SER A 4 -14.22 -4.12 3.37
CA SER A 4 -14.30 -2.87 2.59
C SER A 4 -13.29 -1.80 3.02
N THR A 5 -12.56 -2.02 4.13
CA THR A 5 -11.52 -1.10 4.59
C THR A 5 -10.51 -0.84 3.47
N THR A 6 -10.27 0.44 3.18
CA THR A 6 -9.24 0.85 2.22
C THR A 6 -7.89 0.92 2.90
N LEU A 7 -6.92 0.16 2.40
CA LEU A 7 -5.53 0.20 2.80
C LEU A 7 -4.81 1.27 1.99
N ILE A 8 -4.29 2.28 2.67
CA ILE A 8 -3.67 3.44 2.03
C ILE A 8 -2.18 3.20 1.89
N ARG A 9 -1.70 3.19 0.64
CA ARG A 9 -0.30 2.99 0.27
C ARG A 9 0.33 4.32 -0.17
N GLN A 10 1.41 4.69 0.51
CA GLN A 10 2.25 5.83 0.11
C GLN A 10 3.12 5.45 -1.09
N ILE A 11 3.17 6.33 -2.08
CA ILE A 11 3.78 6.06 -3.37
C ILE A 11 5.09 6.84 -3.49
N HIS A 12 6.21 6.11 -3.45
CA HIS A 12 7.51 6.73 -3.65
C HIS A 12 7.65 7.26 -5.11
N PRO A 13 8.27 8.43 -5.34
CA PRO A 13 8.35 9.03 -6.68
C PRO A 13 9.01 8.14 -7.74
N SER A 14 10.01 7.34 -7.35
CA SER A 14 10.67 6.39 -8.26
C SER A 14 9.76 5.27 -8.78
N PHE A 15 8.56 5.12 -8.20
CA PHE A 15 7.57 4.14 -8.65
C PHE A 15 6.56 4.75 -9.62
N VAL A 16 6.69 6.03 -9.98
CA VAL A 16 5.87 6.71 -10.98
C VAL A 16 6.68 6.88 -12.27
N GLN A 17 6.09 6.53 -13.41
CA GLN A 17 6.66 6.67 -14.74
C GLN A 17 5.59 7.19 -15.68
N ASP A 18 5.88 8.25 -16.43
CA ASP A 18 4.95 8.91 -17.35
C ASP A 18 3.59 9.23 -16.70
N GLY A 19 3.62 9.70 -15.44
CA GLY A 19 2.44 10.05 -14.64
C GLY A 19 1.61 8.86 -14.15
N ARG A 20 2.08 7.62 -14.33
CA ARG A 20 1.39 6.41 -13.88
C ARG A 20 2.23 5.63 -12.89
N ILE A 21 1.58 5.00 -11.92
CA ILE A 21 2.29 4.10 -11.02
C ILE A 21 2.73 2.82 -11.74
N THR A 22 3.91 2.34 -11.38
CA THR A 22 4.43 1.04 -11.77
C THR A 22 3.98 -0.02 -10.76
N SER A 23 4.11 -1.31 -11.11
CA SER A 23 3.80 -2.38 -10.16
C SER A 23 4.72 -2.38 -8.93
N GLN A 24 5.85 -1.67 -8.98
CA GLN A 24 6.76 -1.55 -7.84
C GLN A 24 6.11 -0.86 -6.63
N ALA A 25 5.10 -0.01 -6.85
CA ALA A 25 4.33 0.63 -5.78
C ALA A 25 3.63 -0.35 -4.83
N PHE A 26 3.28 -1.53 -5.34
CA PHE A 26 2.56 -2.60 -4.62
C PHE A 26 3.39 -3.89 -4.50
N ARG A 27 4.70 -3.80 -4.68
CA ARG A 27 5.62 -4.93 -4.57
C ARG A 27 6.57 -4.67 -3.39
N PRO A 28 6.63 -5.57 -2.39
CA PRO A 28 7.67 -5.51 -1.36
C PRO A 28 9.06 -5.48 -1.99
N THR A 29 9.94 -4.68 -1.42
CA THR A 29 11.37 -4.67 -1.71
C THR A 29 12.09 -5.69 -0.80
N PRO A 30 13.34 -6.09 -1.11
CA PRO A 30 14.04 -7.10 -0.28
C PRO A 30 14.18 -6.73 1.21
N LYS A 31 14.28 -5.44 1.53
CA LYS A 31 14.36 -4.95 2.92
C LYS A 31 13.03 -5.02 3.67
N ASP A 32 11.93 -5.22 2.94
CA ASP A 32 10.59 -5.25 3.51
C ASP A 32 10.21 -6.67 3.96
N GLU A 33 11.07 -7.68 3.76
CA GLU A 33 10.85 -9.07 4.20
C GLU A 33 9.47 -9.64 3.75
N ASP A 34 9.10 -9.32 2.50
CA ASP A 34 7.80 -9.65 1.90
C ASP A 34 6.57 -9.01 2.59
N MET A 35 6.76 -8.01 3.44
CA MET A 35 5.71 -7.25 4.13
C MET A 35 5.53 -5.86 3.50
N LEU A 36 4.37 -5.58 2.90
CA LEU A 36 4.10 -4.26 2.32
C LEU A 36 3.36 -3.35 3.31
N SER A 37 4.00 -2.28 3.75
CA SER A 37 3.39 -1.29 4.66
C SER A 37 2.33 -0.41 4.00
N THR A 38 1.21 -0.28 4.71
CA THR A 38 0.04 0.55 4.39
C THR A 38 -0.54 1.16 5.68
N TYR A 39 -1.55 2.01 5.52
CA TYR A 39 -2.34 2.55 6.63
C TYR A 39 -3.77 2.00 6.60
N ASP A 40 -4.37 1.82 7.78
CA ASP A 40 -5.79 1.52 7.96
C ASP A 40 -6.66 2.75 7.65
N GLY A 41 -7.32 2.75 6.49
CA GLY A 41 -8.18 3.85 6.06
C GLY A 41 -9.46 4.03 6.89
N ASP A 42 -9.80 3.09 7.78
CA ASP A 42 -10.88 3.30 8.76
C ASP A 42 -10.40 4.16 9.94
N GLN A 43 -9.08 4.31 10.14
CA GLN A 43 -8.48 5.05 11.25
C GLN A 43 -7.88 6.38 10.82
N ILE A 44 -7.43 6.53 9.57
CA ILE A 44 -6.81 7.75 9.06
C ILE A 44 -7.20 8.01 7.60
N ASP A 45 -7.43 9.28 7.25
CA ASP A 45 -7.66 9.67 5.86
C ASP A 45 -6.35 9.74 5.05
N ALA A 46 -6.46 9.70 3.71
CA ALA A 46 -5.29 9.66 2.82
C ALA A 46 -4.37 10.89 2.92
N LYS A 47 -4.93 12.08 3.17
CA LYS A 47 -4.15 13.32 3.32
C LYS A 47 -3.40 13.32 4.63
N SER A 48 -4.05 12.92 5.72
CA SER A 48 -3.45 12.78 7.04
C SER A 48 -2.37 11.69 7.05
N ALA A 49 -2.60 10.56 6.38
CA ALA A 49 -1.61 9.50 6.22
C ALA A 49 -0.40 9.95 5.41
N TRP A 50 -0.61 10.73 4.32
CA TRP A 50 0.49 11.31 3.56
C TRP A 50 1.30 12.28 4.41
N LYS A 51 0.65 13.20 5.14
CA LYS A 51 1.33 14.13 6.05
C LYS A 51 2.13 13.41 7.13
N HIS A 52 1.54 12.40 7.77
CA HIS A 52 2.25 11.60 8.76
C HIS A 52 3.51 10.97 8.14
N TYR A 53 3.37 10.36 6.96
CA TYR A 53 4.49 9.71 6.26
C TYR A 53 5.60 10.70 5.85
N THR A 54 5.24 11.89 5.36
CA THR A 54 6.23 12.85 4.85
C THR A 54 6.77 13.81 5.89
N GLU A 55 5.92 14.30 6.80
CA GLU A 55 6.27 15.31 7.79
C GLU A 55 6.71 14.69 9.11
N SER A 56 6.04 13.62 9.57
CA SER A 56 6.36 12.97 10.86
C SER A 56 7.46 11.92 10.73
N LEU A 57 7.39 11.05 9.71
CA LEU A 57 8.39 10.01 9.47
C LEU A 57 9.56 10.49 8.57
N GLY A 58 9.42 11.64 7.91
CA GLY A 58 10.47 12.21 7.06
C GLY A 58 10.71 11.44 5.76
N HIS A 59 9.75 10.62 5.31
CA HIS A 59 9.86 9.86 4.07
C HIS A 59 9.37 10.66 2.86
N VAL A 60 9.67 10.19 1.65
CA VAL A 60 9.24 10.84 0.41
C VAL A 60 8.06 10.10 -0.19
N SER A 61 7.03 10.84 -0.60
CA SER A 61 5.81 10.30 -1.23
C SER A 61 5.23 11.30 -2.23
N ASP A 62 4.97 10.86 -3.46
CA ASP A 62 4.25 11.61 -4.48
C ASP A 62 2.73 11.63 -4.24
N GLY A 63 2.24 10.87 -3.26
CA GLY A 63 0.83 10.78 -2.92
C GLY A 63 0.44 9.43 -2.37
N ALA A 64 -0.86 9.25 -2.19
CA ALA A 64 -1.45 8.06 -1.60
C ALA A 64 -2.47 7.42 -2.55
N LEU A 65 -2.34 6.11 -2.75
CA LEU A 65 -3.31 5.27 -3.44
C LEU A 65 -3.87 4.22 -2.49
N GLY A 66 -4.90 3.49 -2.89
CA GLY A 66 -5.44 2.44 -2.03
C GLY A 66 -6.00 1.23 -2.73
N VAL A 67 -6.02 0.14 -1.97
CA VAL A 67 -6.67 -1.14 -2.28
C VAL A 67 -7.49 -1.55 -1.07
N SER A 68 -8.56 -2.29 -1.26
CA SER A 68 -9.37 -2.80 -0.14
C SER A 68 -8.82 -4.12 0.42
N VAL A 69 -9.17 -4.42 1.67
CA VAL A 69 -8.88 -5.73 2.28
C VAL A 69 -9.42 -6.87 1.41
N SER A 70 -10.64 -6.75 0.88
CA SER A 70 -11.23 -7.77 0.00
C SER A 70 -10.44 -8.02 -1.29
N GLU A 71 -9.80 -6.99 -1.85
CA GLU A 71 -8.94 -7.13 -3.04
C GLU A 71 -7.62 -7.83 -2.71
N CYS A 72 -7.07 -7.61 -1.51
CA CYS A 72 -5.94 -8.38 -1.01
C CYS A 72 -6.33 -9.85 -0.78
N GLU A 73 -7.45 -10.11 -0.11
CA GLU A 73 -7.95 -11.45 0.17
C GLU A 73 -8.27 -12.24 -1.11
N ALA A 74 -8.87 -11.60 -2.13
CA ALA A 74 -9.11 -12.20 -3.44
C ALA A 74 -7.82 -12.61 -4.17
N LEU A 75 -6.68 -12.07 -3.76
CA LEU A 75 -5.36 -12.42 -4.24
C LEU A 75 -4.60 -13.36 -3.29
N ASP A 76 -5.25 -13.89 -2.25
CA ASP A 76 -4.61 -14.75 -1.25
C ASP A 76 -3.44 -14.03 -0.55
N LEU A 77 -3.65 -12.74 -0.24
CA LEU A 77 -2.74 -11.92 0.55
C LEU A 77 -3.40 -11.62 1.90
N LYS A 78 -2.69 -11.95 2.99
CA LYS A 78 -3.16 -11.68 4.34
C LYS A 78 -2.90 -10.21 4.68
N VAL A 79 -3.85 -9.58 5.36
CA VAL A 79 -3.73 -8.22 5.87
C VAL A 79 -3.74 -8.28 7.39
N THR A 80 -2.75 -7.67 8.05
CA THR A 80 -2.60 -7.71 9.51
C THR A 80 -2.33 -6.31 10.05
N SER A 81 -3.05 -5.90 11.09
CA SER A 81 -2.72 -4.69 11.85
C SER A 81 -1.36 -4.85 12.53
N ASP A 82 -0.52 -3.83 12.44
CA ASP A 82 0.83 -3.82 12.99
C ASP A 82 1.11 -2.51 13.76
N PRO A 83 0.39 -2.26 14.87
CA PRO A 83 0.34 -0.94 15.50
C PRO A 83 1.61 -0.56 16.27
N GLU A 84 2.67 -1.38 16.24
CA GLU A 84 3.90 -1.14 17.00
C GLU A 84 4.62 0.14 16.56
N SER A 85 4.58 0.45 15.25
CA SER A 85 5.17 1.69 14.72
C SER A 85 4.27 2.90 14.96
N PHE A 86 2.98 2.79 14.64
CA PHE A 86 1.94 3.78 14.87
C PHE A 86 0.55 3.11 14.77
N PRO A 87 -0.50 3.67 15.40
CA PRO A 87 -1.80 2.98 15.58
C PRO A 87 -2.45 2.47 14.29
N GLU A 88 -2.30 3.21 13.19
CA GLU A 88 -2.95 2.94 11.92
C GLU A 88 -2.09 2.08 10.98
N HIS A 89 -0.93 1.58 11.43
CA HIS A 89 -0.03 0.80 10.59
C HIS A 89 -0.59 -0.60 10.28
N VAL A 90 -0.52 -0.99 9.01
CA VAL A 90 -1.04 -2.26 8.50
C VAL A 90 -0.07 -2.87 7.50
N LEU A 91 0.13 -4.18 7.59
CA LEU A 91 0.96 -4.95 6.67
C LEU A 91 0.10 -5.81 5.75
N ILE A 92 0.44 -5.80 4.46
CA ILE A 92 0.00 -6.81 3.49
C ILE A 92 1.13 -7.83 3.34
N ASP A 93 0.84 -9.08 3.68
CA ASP A 93 1.80 -10.17 3.77
C ASP A 93 1.90 -10.95 2.43
N PHE A 94 3.09 -10.93 1.84
CA PHE A 94 3.42 -11.68 0.63
C PHE A 94 4.30 -12.92 0.90
N SER A 95 4.70 -13.19 2.15
CA SER A 95 5.70 -14.21 2.51
C SER A 95 5.32 -15.65 2.09
N GLY A 96 4.01 -15.92 1.92
CA GLY A 96 3.51 -17.19 1.39
C GLY A 96 3.72 -17.41 -0.11
N HIS A 97 4.31 -16.45 -0.84
CA HIS A 97 4.38 -16.46 -2.31
C HIS A 97 5.81 -16.35 -2.84
N GLY A 98 6.13 -17.10 -3.89
CA GLY A 98 7.43 -16.98 -4.56
C GLY A 98 7.55 -15.69 -5.39
N ARG A 99 8.78 -15.27 -5.72
CA ARG A 99 9.06 -14.00 -6.45
C ARG A 99 8.15 -13.73 -7.66
N LYS A 100 7.93 -14.73 -8.52
CA LYS A 100 7.06 -14.59 -9.72
C LYS A 100 5.59 -14.36 -9.34
N GLN A 101 5.14 -15.00 -8.26
CA GLN A 101 3.79 -14.86 -7.73
C GLN A 101 3.58 -13.49 -7.08
N ILE A 102 4.57 -12.99 -6.34
CA ILE A 102 4.60 -11.63 -5.78
C ILE A 102 4.46 -10.60 -6.91
N GLU A 103 5.28 -10.71 -7.96
CA GLU A 103 5.21 -9.81 -9.12
C GLU A 103 3.82 -9.79 -9.78
N LYS A 104 3.20 -10.96 -9.91
CA LYS A 104 1.84 -11.08 -10.48
C LYS A 104 0.79 -10.42 -9.60
N ARG A 105 0.88 -10.58 -8.28
CA ARG A 105 -0.06 -9.99 -7.31
C ARG A 105 0.10 -8.49 -7.18
N ALA A 106 1.33 -7.99 -7.12
CA ALA A 106 1.63 -6.56 -7.14
C ALA A 106 1.05 -5.87 -8.37
N LYS A 107 1.15 -6.49 -9.55
CA LYS A 107 0.51 -5.98 -10.78
C LYS A 107 -1.00 -5.89 -10.66
N LYS A 108 -1.66 -6.87 -10.02
CA LYS A 108 -3.11 -6.86 -9.83
C LYS A 108 -3.56 -5.81 -8.82
N LEU A 109 -2.88 -5.70 -7.67
CA LEU A 109 -3.14 -4.63 -6.69
C LEU A 109 -2.97 -3.25 -7.32
N LYS A 110 -1.90 -3.07 -8.10
CA LYS A 110 -1.67 -1.85 -8.87
C LYS A 110 -2.85 -1.50 -9.79
N LEU A 111 -3.44 -2.48 -10.48
CA LEU A 111 -4.64 -2.24 -11.30
C LEU A 111 -5.85 -1.85 -10.45
N HIS A 112 -6.07 -2.49 -9.31
CA HIS A 112 -7.14 -2.09 -8.36
C HIS A 112 -6.95 -0.65 -7.86
N ALA A 113 -5.71 -0.27 -7.55
CA ALA A 113 -5.38 1.08 -7.12
C ALA A 113 -5.63 2.12 -8.23
N GLU A 114 -5.22 1.83 -9.47
CA GLU A 114 -5.46 2.73 -10.60
C GLU A 114 -6.95 2.98 -10.87
N THR A 115 -7.83 2.01 -10.58
CA THR A 115 -9.28 2.24 -10.75
C THR A 115 -9.87 3.25 -9.77
N ARG A 116 -9.20 3.51 -8.64
CA ARG A 116 -9.64 4.49 -7.63
C ARG A 116 -9.03 5.87 -7.84
N ASP A 117 -8.02 5.96 -8.71
CA ASP A 117 -7.15 7.12 -8.84
C ASP A 117 -6.49 7.50 -7.50
N TRP A 118 -5.71 8.59 -7.49
CA TRP A 118 -5.09 9.13 -6.28
C TRP A 118 -6.14 9.42 -5.20
N LEU A 119 -6.00 8.77 -4.03
CA LEU A 119 -6.78 9.12 -2.85
C LEU A 119 -6.34 10.49 -2.30
N PHE A 120 -5.07 10.81 -2.49
CA PHE A 120 -4.50 12.12 -2.25
C PHE A 120 -3.23 12.32 -3.10
N GLN A 121 -3.08 13.51 -3.68
CA GLN A 121 -1.85 13.97 -4.33
C GLN A 121 -1.66 15.46 -3.95
N PRO A 122 -0.48 15.87 -3.45
CA PRO A 122 -0.21 17.24 -3.01
C PRO A 122 -0.11 18.26 -4.15
#